data_AF-H1D148-F1
#
_entry.id   AF-H1D148-F1
#
_cell.length_a   1.000
_cell.length_b   1.000
_cell.length_c   1.000
_cell.angle_alpha   90.00
_cell.angle_beta   90.00
_cell.angle_gamma   90.00
#
_symmetry.space_group_name_H-M   'P 1'
#
loop_
_entity.id
_entity.type
_entity.pdbx_description
1 polymer ?
#
loop_
_entity_poly.entity_id
_entity_poly.type
_entity_poly.pdbx_seq_one_letter_code
_entity_poly.pdbx_strand_id
1 'polypeptide(L)'
;MNMDFDIPDISENAGKAAGGGKHRKPRRAGKIRLGDSLRSLSREYTATRERMDEDKHIEFYSLSEGQEKFPFYGMEVSIIGVCIRNKKTAAIYMELPLDKREDLIKKLSASEGEGEETQAMTIFSDTVTSIFVTKPEKGEKVVTIALMDSEEAKVLSDNEAIEEKQAEEAKGLGHKIFKTYFNPVGRISRRSYIPKMLGAGIPAAILFSFTCLRPELFEGDLNLYIFTFLVVGTLCFISLISLAMRRLSDIGLSHLYYWVFFLLLFAINQLGGQFLGSQLMATRVVAVIFMAAVVLLAFFPGENKKNKYGPVPKE
;
A
#
# COMPACT_ATOMS: atom_id res chain seq x y z
N MET A 1 -1.13 -5.24 21.19
CA MET A 1 0.22 -5.58 20.68
C MET A 1 0.03 -5.90 19.20
N ASN A 2 0.83 -5.36 18.29
CA ASN A 2 0.56 -5.57 16.86
C ASN A 2 1.22 -6.89 16.42
N MET A 3 0.47 -7.99 16.35
CA MET A 3 0.98 -9.29 15.85
C MET A 3 1.02 -9.37 14.31
N ASP A 4 0.77 -8.26 13.64
CA ASP A 4 0.76 -8.11 12.19
C ASP A 4 2.09 -7.48 11.76
N PHE A 5 3.12 -8.33 11.62
CA PHE A 5 4.38 -7.93 11.01
C PHE A 5 4.32 -8.35 9.54
N ASP A 6 4.63 -7.41 8.63
CA ASP A 6 4.76 -7.71 7.20
C ASP A 6 5.87 -8.75 7.03
N ILE A 7 5.49 -10.01 6.77
CA ILE A 7 6.44 -11.11 6.54
C ILE A 7 7.04 -10.91 5.15
N PRO A 8 8.36 -10.68 5.04
CA PRO A 8 9.02 -10.49 3.75
C PRO A 8 9.02 -11.80 2.96
N ASP A 9 9.02 -11.70 1.63
CA ASP A 9 9.08 -12.89 0.78
C ASP A 9 10.40 -13.65 1.00
N ILE A 10 10.29 -14.94 1.29
CA ILE A 10 11.41 -15.86 1.50
C ILE A 10 11.51 -16.90 0.37
N SER A 11 10.79 -16.71 -0.74
CA SER A 11 10.72 -17.62 -1.89
C SER A 11 12.11 -17.96 -2.46
N GLU A 12 12.97 -16.96 -2.64
CA GLU A 12 14.36 -17.10 -3.11
C GLU A 12 15.33 -17.65 -2.04
N ASN A 13 14.93 -17.61 -0.77
CA ASN A 13 15.81 -17.90 0.38
C ASN A 13 15.79 -19.37 0.82
N ALA A 14 14.86 -20.17 0.30
CA ALA A 14 14.74 -21.59 0.62
C ALA A 14 15.99 -22.41 0.21
N GLY A 15 16.92 -21.85 -0.56
CA GLY A 15 18.17 -22.50 -0.96
C GLY A 15 19.46 -22.02 -0.28
N LYS A 16 19.45 -20.91 0.49
CA LYS A 16 20.70 -20.23 0.89
C LYS A 16 21.26 -20.57 2.27
N ALA A 17 20.54 -21.29 3.12
CA ALA A 17 21.07 -21.81 4.40
C ALA A 17 21.55 -23.28 4.30
N ALA A 18 22.06 -23.71 3.15
CA ALA A 18 22.67 -25.05 2.99
C ALA A 18 24.10 -25.16 3.57
N GLY A 19 24.57 -24.14 4.29
CA GLY A 19 25.92 -24.10 4.86
C GLY A 19 25.92 -23.99 6.37
N GLY A 20 25.99 -25.12 7.08
CA GLY A 20 26.52 -25.14 8.45
C GLY A 20 25.82 -26.01 9.49
N GLY A 21 25.72 -27.33 9.28
CA GLY A 21 25.57 -28.27 10.40
C GLY A 21 24.36 -29.21 10.32
N LYS A 22 24.54 -30.43 10.82
CA LYS A 22 23.55 -31.54 10.85
C LYS A 22 22.33 -31.27 11.76
N HIS A 23 22.02 -30.03 12.10
CA HIS A 23 20.96 -29.68 13.05
C HIS A 23 19.74 -29.11 12.30
N ARG A 24 18.56 -29.67 12.57
CA ARG A 24 17.30 -29.12 12.06
C ARG A 24 16.83 -28.02 13.01
N LYS A 25 16.44 -26.86 12.46
CA LYS A 25 15.86 -25.76 13.25
C LYS A 25 14.72 -26.24 14.16
N PRO A 26 14.58 -25.65 15.35
CA PRO A 26 13.54 -26.04 16.29
C PRO A 26 12.18 -25.68 15.72
N ARG A 27 11.26 -26.65 15.69
CA ARG A 27 9.84 -26.41 15.38
C ARG A 27 9.00 -26.16 16.63
N ARG A 28 9.65 -25.97 17.78
CA ARG A 28 9.02 -25.83 19.08
C ARG A 28 9.56 -24.60 19.80
N ALA A 29 8.65 -23.83 20.37
CA ALA A 29 8.95 -22.71 21.26
C ALA A 29 8.25 -23.00 22.59
N GLY A 30 9.06 -23.25 23.62
CA GLY A 30 8.58 -23.73 24.91
C GLY A 30 7.83 -25.04 24.76
N LYS A 31 6.55 -25.03 25.10
CA LYS A 31 5.70 -26.22 24.95
C LYS A 31 4.95 -26.30 23.62
N ILE A 32 4.84 -25.19 22.89
CA ILE A 32 4.09 -25.08 21.63
C ILE A 32 4.93 -25.54 20.46
N ARG A 33 4.33 -26.31 19.54
CA ARG A 33 4.96 -26.73 18.28
C ARG A 33 4.23 -26.16 17.07
N LEU A 34 4.99 -25.85 16.01
CA LEU A 34 4.43 -25.61 14.69
C LEU A 34 3.62 -26.84 14.23
N GLY A 35 2.42 -26.60 13.72
CA GLY A 35 1.45 -27.62 13.35
C GLY A 35 0.49 -28.04 14.46
N ASP A 36 0.66 -27.57 15.70
CA ASP A 36 -0.29 -27.85 16.79
C ASP A 36 -1.68 -27.28 16.48
N SER A 37 -2.72 -27.93 17.01
CA SER A 37 -4.08 -27.40 16.90
C SER A 37 -4.40 -26.47 18.07
N LEU A 38 -5.40 -25.59 17.90
CA LEU A 38 -5.93 -24.76 18.99
C LEU A 38 -6.36 -25.61 20.20
N ARG A 39 -6.85 -26.83 19.97
CA ARG A 39 -7.20 -27.78 21.03
C ARG A 39 -5.99 -28.25 21.85
N SER A 40 -4.81 -28.33 21.22
CA SER A 40 -3.57 -28.66 21.92
C SER A 40 -3.08 -27.46 22.72
N LEU A 41 -3.09 -26.28 22.10
CA LEU A 41 -2.69 -25.01 22.72
C LEU A 41 -3.50 -24.69 23.98
N SER A 42 -4.82 -24.86 23.90
CA SER A 42 -5.75 -24.60 25.00
C SER A 42 -5.60 -25.51 26.22
N ARG A 43 -4.75 -26.55 26.16
CA ARG A 43 -4.39 -27.35 27.34
C ARG A 43 -3.35 -26.68 28.22
N GLU A 44 -2.57 -25.76 27.66
CA GLU A 44 -1.41 -25.19 28.32
C GLU A 44 -1.46 -23.66 28.41
N TYR A 45 -2.26 -23.02 27.56
CA TYR A 45 -2.42 -21.57 27.50
C TYR A 45 -3.89 -21.21 27.33
N THR A 46 -4.28 -20.08 27.88
CA THR A 46 -5.54 -19.42 27.52
C THR A 46 -5.31 -18.63 26.23
N ALA A 47 -5.97 -19.05 25.15
CA ALA A 47 -5.82 -18.44 23.83
C ALA A 47 -6.96 -17.46 23.55
N THR A 48 -6.65 -16.17 23.45
CA THR A 48 -7.61 -15.10 23.15
C THR A 48 -7.46 -14.67 21.69
N ARG A 49 -8.53 -14.81 20.90
CA ARG A 49 -8.50 -14.41 19.48
C ARG A 49 -8.49 -12.89 19.35
N GLU A 50 -7.43 -12.34 18.75
CA GLU A 50 -7.31 -10.91 18.52
C GLU A 50 -7.82 -10.49 17.14
N ARG A 51 -7.58 -11.33 16.13
CA ARG A 51 -7.91 -11.03 14.74
C ARG A 51 -8.18 -12.29 13.93
N MET A 52 -9.02 -12.14 12.92
CA MET A 52 -9.30 -13.16 11.91
C MET A 52 -9.26 -12.50 10.53
N ASP A 53 -8.53 -13.13 9.61
CA ASP A 53 -8.59 -12.87 8.18
C ASP A 53 -9.37 -14.03 7.54
N GLU A 54 -10.64 -13.76 7.23
CA GLU A 54 -11.56 -14.78 6.71
C GLU A 54 -11.16 -15.26 5.31
N ASP A 55 -10.60 -14.37 4.49
CA ASP A 55 -10.23 -14.66 3.09
C ASP A 55 -9.02 -15.59 3.02
N LYS A 56 -8.04 -15.40 3.92
CA LYS A 56 -6.82 -16.22 3.97
C LYS A 56 -6.90 -17.40 4.94
N HIS A 57 -8.02 -17.53 5.65
CA HIS A 57 -8.24 -18.49 6.74
C HIS A 57 -7.16 -18.44 7.82
N ILE A 58 -6.80 -17.22 8.25
CA ILE A 58 -5.77 -16.95 9.27
C ILE A 58 -6.45 -16.41 10.52
N GLU A 59 -6.04 -16.93 11.67
CA GLU A 59 -6.49 -16.47 12.98
C GLU A 59 -5.29 -16.18 13.88
N PHE A 60 -5.29 -15.01 14.52
CA PHE A 60 -4.25 -14.59 15.46
C PHE A 60 -4.78 -14.69 16.89
N TYR A 61 -3.99 -15.34 17.75
CA TYR A 61 -4.32 -15.53 19.16
C TYR A 61 -3.20 -15.00 20.04
N SER A 62 -3.54 -14.16 21.03
CA SER A 62 -2.68 -13.93 22.19
C SER A 62 -2.77 -15.10 23.14
N LEU A 63 -1.64 -15.43 23.76
CA LEU A 63 -1.56 -16.51 24.74
C LEU A 63 -1.29 -15.94 26.13
N SER A 64 -2.07 -16.37 27.11
CA SER A 64 -1.91 -16.00 28.52
C SER A 64 -1.91 -17.23 29.44
N GLU A 65 -1.51 -17.04 30.70
CA GLU A 65 -1.63 -18.02 31.80
C GLU A 65 -0.85 -19.35 31.63
N GLY A 66 0.05 -19.45 30.65
CA GLY A 66 0.89 -20.62 30.41
C GLY A 66 2.36 -20.42 30.79
N GLN A 67 3.26 -21.16 30.13
CA GLN A 67 4.70 -20.95 30.34
C GLN A 67 5.11 -19.59 29.76
N GLU A 68 5.27 -18.60 30.65
CA GLU A 68 5.61 -17.24 30.25
C GLU A 68 7.00 -17.16 29.64
N LYS A 69 8.00 -17.84 30.21
CA LYS A 69 9.41 -17.76 29.78
C LYS A 69 10.03 -19.13 29.53
N PHE A 70 10.89 -19.20 28.52
CA PHE A 70 11.63 -20.41 28.18
C PHE A 70 12.94 -20.10 27.44
N PRO A 71 13.92 -21.03 27.44
CA PRO A 71 15.15 -20.84 26.70
C PRO A 71 14.94 -21.09 25.19
N PHE A 72 15.31 -20.11 24.36
CA PHE A 72 15.38 -20.19 22.91
C PHE A 72 16.79 -19.79 22.46
N TYR A 73 17.53 -20.71 21.84
CA TYR A 73 18.97 -20.53 21.53
C TYR A 73 19.80 -20.05 22.74
N GLY A 74 19.46 -20.56 23.94
CA GLY A 74 20.12 -20.20 25.19
C GLY A 74 19.85 -18.76 25.65
N MET A 75 18.79 -18.12 25.13
CA MET A 75 18.27 -16.83 25.59
C MET A 75 16.89 -17.02 26.18
N GLU A 76 16.59 -16.35 27.29
CA GLU A 76 15.25 -16.39 27.88
C GLU A 76 14.31 -15.48 27.09
N VAL A 77 13.31 -16.07 26.45
CA VAL A 77 12.27 -15.39 25.65
C VAL A 77 10.90 -15.63 26.25
N SER A 78 9.94 -14.75 25.95
CA SER A 78 8.56 -14.88 26.43
C SER A 78 7.60 -15.19 25.29
N ILE A 79 6.66 -16.13 25.46
CA ILE A 79 5.63 -16.40 24.44
C ILE A 79 4.56 -15.31 24.52
N ILE A 80 4.20 -14.72 23.37
CA ILE A 80 3.15 -13.69 23.32
C ILE A 80 1.91 -14.14 22.54
N GLY A 81 2.06 -15.00 21.53
CA GLY A 81 0.95 -15.35 20.67
C GLY A 81 1.27 -16.38 19.61
N VAL A 82 0.25 -16.79 18.88
CA VAL A 82 0.34 -17.72 17.76
C VAL A 82 -0.55 -17.28 16.60
N CYS A 83 -0.08 -17.59 15.39
CA CYS A 83 -0.88 -17.54 14.18
C CYS A 83 -1.34 -18.96 13.84
N ILE A 84 -2.64 -19.14 13.64
CA ILE A 84 -3.25 -20.40 13.22
C ILE A 84 -3.80 -20.23 11.82
N ARG A 85 -3.38 -21.11 10.91
CA ARG A 85 -3.89 -21.20 9.55
C ARG A 85 -4.33 -22.62 9.27
N ASN A 86 -5.49 -22.79 8.62
CA ASN A 86 -6.06 -24.12 8.36
C ASN A 86 -6.13 -25.01 9.63
N LYS A 87 -6.47 -24.42 10.78
CA LYS A 87 -6.57 -25.08 12.12
C LYS A 87 -5.25 -25.59 12.69
N LYS A 88 -4.10 -25.20 12.12
CA LYS A 88 -2.76 -25.55 12.60
C LYS A 88 -1.93 -24.30 12.89
N THR A 89 -1.08 -24.36 13.90
CA THR A 89 -0.14 -23.28 14.25
C THR A 89 0.87 -23.09 13.13
N ALA A 90 0.79 -21.95 12.45
CA ALA A 90 1.67 -21.53 11.37
C ALA A 90 2.83 -20.67 11.86
N ALA A 91 2.61 -19.85 12.90
CA ALA A 91 3.63 -19.02 13.54
C ALA A 91 3.52 -19.05 15.06
N ILE A 92 4.65 -18.94 15.74
CA ILE A 92 4.76 -18.71 17.17
C ILE A 92 5.51 -17.41 17.38
N TYR A 93 4.89 -16.47 18.08
CA TYR A 93 5.45 -15.16 18.38
C TYR A 93 6.01 -15.13 19.79
N MET A 94 7.21 -14.59 19.90
CA MET A 94 7.95 -14.47 21.15
C MET A 94 8.53 -13.06 21.30
N GLU A 95 8.82 -12.67 22.52
CA GLU A 95 9.51 -11.43 22.83
C GLU A 95 10.85 -11.67 23.49
N LEU A 96 11.81 -10.82 23.14
CA LEU A 96 13.12 -10.73 23.76
C LEU A 96 13.42 -9.28 24.14
N PRO A 97 14.03 -9.02 25.31
CA PRO A 97 14.56 -7.70 25.64
C PRO A 97 15.54 -7.16 24.57
N LEU A 98 15.42 -5.88 24.25
CA LEU A 98 16.18 -5.26 23.16
C LEU A 98 17.70 -5.38 23.31
N ASP A 99 18.19 -5.25 24.54
CA ASP A 99 19.62 -5.38 24.92
C ASP A 99 20.21 -6.75 24.54
N LYS A 100 19.37 -7.77 24.39
CA LYS A 100 19.76 -9.14 24.07
C LYS A 100 19.68 -9.49 22.59
N ARG A 101 19.17 -8.58 21.75
CA ARG A 101 18.95 -8.83 20.32
C ARG A 101 20.25 -9.22 19.60
N GLU A 102 21.32 -8.43 19.76
CA GLU A 102 22.58 -8.67 19.04
C GLU A 102 23.21 -10.02 19.42
N ASP A 103 23.13 -10.39 20.70
CA ASP A 103 23.61 -11.68 21.18
C ASP A 103 22.80 -12.85 20.62
N LEU A 104 21.47 -12.69 20.50
CA LEU A 104 20.64 -13.67 19.81
C LEU A 104 21.05 -13.81 18.34
N ILE A 105 21.25 -12.70 17.62
CA ILE A 105 21.67 -12.73 16.21
C ILE A 105 23.02 -13.44 16.07
N LYS A 106 24.00 -13.17 16.93
CA LYS A 106 25.30 -13.88 16.90
C LYS A 106 25.14 -15.38 17.12
N LYS A 107 24.29 -15.79 18.07
CA LYS A 107 24.02 -17.21 18.34
C LYS A 107 23.30 -17.88 17.17
N LEU A 108 22.29 -17.23 16.61
CA LEU A 108 21.58 -17.70 15.42
C LEU A 108 22.52 -17.81 14.22
N SER A 109 23.38 -16.82 13.99
CA SER A 109 24.36 -16.88 12.90
C SER A 109 25.38 -18.00 13.07
N ALA A 110 25.78 -18.29 14.32
CA ALA A 110 26.69 -19.39 14.61
C ALA A 110 26.04 -20.78 14.40
N SER A 111 24.73 -20.90 14.61
CA SER A 111 24.00 -22.18 14.49
C SER A 111 23.33 -22.40 13.13
N GLU A 112 22.83 -21.35 12.50
CA GLU A 112 21.95 -21.39 11.33
C GLU A 112 22.58 -20.76 10.06
N GLY A 113 23.80 -20.23 10.17
CA GLY A 113 24.47 -19.48 9.11
C GLY A 113 24.08 -17.99 9.10
N GLU A 114 24.74 -17.20 8.25
CA GLU A 114 24.48 -15.76 8.17
C GLU A 114 23.02 -15.47 7.80
N GLY A 115 22.34 -14.70 8.66
CA GLY A 115 20.97 -14.25 8.43
C GLY A 115 20.91 -13.15 7.36
N GLU A 116 19.81 -13.11 6.63
CA GLU A 116 19.56 -12.05 5.66
C GLU A 116 19.04 -10.80 6.36
N GLU A 117 19.64 -9.66 6.04
CA GLU A 117 19.29 -8.36 6.61
C GLU A 117 18.32 -7.61 5.69
N THR A 118 17.10 -7.36 6.17
CA THR A 118 16.12 -6.48 5.52
C THR A 118 16.01 -5.15 6.26
N GLN A 119 15.23 -4.20 5.75
CA GLN A 119 15.01 -2.91 6.43
C GLN A 119 14.35 -3.07 7.80
N ALA A 120 13.48 -4.07 7.97
CA ALA A 120 12.66 -4.25 9.18
C ALA A 120 13.11 -5.40 10.09
N MET A 121 13.85 -6.40 9.58
CA MET A 121 14.17 -7.61 10.33
C MET A 121 15.41 -8.35 9.82
N THR A 122 15.93 -9.24 10.66
CA THR A 122 16.93 -10.24 10.29
C THR A 122 16.24 -11.60 10.13
N ILE A 123 16.49 -12.29 9.01
CA ILE A 123 15.77 -13.51 8.61
C ILE A 123 16.74 -14.70 8.57
N PHE A 124 16.36 -15.79 9.22
CA PHE A 124 17.04 -17.08 9.15
C PHE A 124 16.07 -18.14 8.61
N SER A 125 16.02 -18.30 7.28
CA SER A 125 15.12 -19.24 6.62
C SER A 125 15.83 -20.53 6.21
N ASP A 126 15.17 -21.68 6.37
CA ASP A 126 15.54 -22.93 5.68
C ASP A 126 14.32 -23.51 4.93
N THR A 127 14.41 -24.73 4.41
CA THR A 127 13.30 -25.36 3.66
C THR A 127 12.08 -25.73 4.50
N VAL A 128 12.17 -25.73 5.83
CA VAL A 128 11.13 -26.24 6.74
C VAL A 128 10.70 -25.20 7.78
N THR A 129 11.63 -24.40 8.30
CA THR A 129 11.39 -23.43 9.39
C THR A 129 12.11 -22.11 9.13
N SER A 130 11.40 -21.00 9.36
CA SER A 130 11.94 -19.65 9.28
C SER A 130 11.90 -18.98 10.65
N ILE A 131 12.99 -18.30 11.01
CA ILE A 131 13.06 -17.45 12.20
C ILE A 131 13.22 -16.00 11.74
N PHE A 132 12.31 -15.14 12.18
CA PHE A 132 12.34 -13.71 11.91
C PHE A 132 12.60 -12.96 13.21
N VAL A 133 13.56 -12.03 13.21
CA VAL A 133 13.88 -11.20 14.37
C VAL A 133 13.72 -9.74 13.99
N THR A 134 12.75 -9.04 14.58
CA THR A 134 12.49 -7.63 14.22
C THR A 134 13.66 -6.72 14.63
N LYS A 135 13.81 -5.62 13.88
CA LYS A 135 14.65 -4.50 14.28
C LYS A 135 13.85 -3.58 15.21
N PRO A 136 14.50 -2.95 16.20
CA PRO A 136 13.83 -2.04 17.11
C PRO A 136 13.28 -0.82 16.37
N GLU A 137 12.01 -0.47 16.62
CA GLU A 137 11.50 0.86 16.30
C GLU A 137 11.83 1.87 17.41
N LYS A 138 11.74 3.18 17.09
CA LYS A 138 12.05 4.24 18.06
C LYS A 138 11.13 4.15 19.28
N GLY A 139 11.70 3.77 20.43
CA GLY A 139 11.02 3.76 21.73
C GLY A 139 10.61 2.36 22.23
N GLU A 140 10.84 1.31 21.44
CA GLU A 140 10.57 -0.06 21.86
C GLU A 140 11.64 -0.59 22.84
N LYS A 141 11.21 -1.36 23.83
CA LYS A 141 12.09 -2.00 24.82
C LYS A 141 12.28 -3.50 24.60
N VAL A 142 11.48 -4.08 23.70
CA VAL A 142 11.45 -5.49 23.36
C VAL A 142 11.47 -5.63 21.85
N VAL A 143 11.99 -6.76 21.37
CA VAL A 143 11.94 -7.16 19.96
C VAL A 143 11.10 -8.42 19.82
N THR A 144 10.43 -8.54 18.69
CA THR A 144 9.60 -9.71 18.40
C THR A 144 10.41 -10.71 17.60
N ILE A 145 10.27 -11.98 17.98
CA ILE A 145 10.80 -13.13 17.26
C ILE A 145 9.61 -13.95 16.77
N ALA A 146 9.53 -14.21 15.47
CA ALA A 146 8.55 -15.11 14.89
C ALA A 146 9.24 -16.40 14.45
N LEU A 147 8.79 -17.53 14.99
CA LEU A 147 9.17 -18.87 14.54
C LEU A 147 8.04 -19.40 13.67
N MET A 148 8.32 -19.73 12.41
CA MET A 148 7.28 -20.04 11.41
C MET A 148 7.64 -21.27 10.59
N ASP A 149 6.63 -21.95 10.07
CA ASP A 149 6.83 -22.95 9.02
C ASP A 149 7.16 -22.23 7.71
N SER A 150 8.24 -22.62 7.01
CA SER A 150 8.71 -21.90 5.83
C SER A 150 7.68 -21.89 4.68
N GLU A 151 6.91 -22.96 4.52
CA GLU A 151 5.84 -22.99 3.50
C GLU A 151 4.71 -22.04 3.88
N GLU A 152 4.33 -22.00 5.16
CA GLU A 152 3.29 -21.08 5.64
C GLU A 152 3.77 -19.64 5.61
N ALA A 153 5.04 -19.36 5.92
CA ALA A 153 5.63 -18.03 5.83
C ALA A 153 5.59 -17.48 4.39
N LYS A 154 5.80 -18.31 3.36
CA LYS A 154 5.66 -17.91 1.95
C LYS A 154 4.23 -17.58 1.53
N VAL A 155 3.24 -18.16 2.20
CA VAL A 155 1.84 -17.89 1.88
C VAL A 155 1.28 -16.75 2.75
N LEU A 156 1.90 -16.51 3.90
CA LEU A 156 1.64 -15.36 4.76
C LEU A 156 2.34 -14.09 4.24
N SER A 157 3.44 -14.22 3.50
CA SER A 157 3.98 -13.12 2.69
C SER A 157 3.04 -12.89 1.51
N ASP A 158 2.43 -11.71 1.42
CA ASP A 158 1.61 -11.31 0.27
C ASP A 158 2.50 -11.07 -0.94
N ASN A 159 3.00 -12.15 -1.55
CA ASN A 159 3.94 -12.10 -2.67
C ASN A 159 3.38 -11.25 -3.81
N GLU A 160 2.07 -11.28 -4.07
CA GLU A 160 1.43 -10.41 -5.07
C GLU A 160 1.52 -8.93 -4.70
N ALA A 161 1.30 -8.54 -3.44
CA ALA A 161 1.39 -7.15 -3.01
C ALA A 161 2.84 -6.65 -2.91
N ILE A 162 3.78 -7.55 -2.62
CA ILE A 162 5.22 -7.27 -2.57
C ILE A 162 5.78 -7.16 -3.99
N GLU A 163 5.43 -8.07 -4.90
CA GLU A 163 5.77 -8.02 -6.32
C GLU A 163 5.15 -6.78 -6.98
N GLU A 164 3.91 -6.42 -6.67
CA GLU A 164 3.31 -5.17 -7.16
C GLU A 164 4.06 -3.94 -6.66
N LYS A 165 4.44 -3.88 -5.38
CA LYS A 165 5.23 -2.77 -4.83
C LYS A 165 6.63 -2.70 -5.44
N GLN A 166 7.33 -3.83 -5.57
CA GLN A 166 8.68 -3.90 -6.14
C GLN A 166 8.66 -3.61 -7.65
N ALA A 167 7.67 -4.14 -8.38
CA ALA A 167 7.44 -3.81 -9.78
C ALA A 167 7.02 -2.35 -9.96
N GLU A 168 6.36 -1.73 -9.00
CA GLU A 168 6.07 -0.29 -9.00
C GLU A 168 7.31 0.56 -8.71
N GLU A 169 8.20 0.12 -7.82
CA GLU A 169 9.45 0.80 -7.52
C GLU A 169 10.46 0.72 -8.67
N ALA A 170 10.48 -0.40 -9.41
CA ALA A 170 11.29 -0.61 -10.61
C ALA A 170 10.82 0.23 -11.81
N LYS A 171 9.60 0.78 -11.80
CA LYS A 171 9.06 1.58 -12.90
C LYS A 171 9.60 3.01 -12.88
N GLY A 172 10.10 3.45 -14.04
CA GLY A 172 10.77 4.74 -14.22
C GLY A 172 9.91 5.99 -13.97
N LEU A 173 10.56 7.14 -14.02
CA LEU A 173 10.00 8.44 -13.66
C LEU A 173 8.72 8.79 -14.46
N GLY A 174 8.64 8.37 -15.73
CA GLY A 174 7.44 8.53 -16.57
C GLY A 174 6.21 7.78 -16.06
N HIS A 175 6.39 6.55 -15.54
CA HIS A 175 5.27 5.78 -14.95
C HIS A 175 4.75 6.45 -13.67
N LYS A 176 5.65 7.00 -12.85
CA LYS A 176 5.27 7.74 -11.64
C LYS A 176 4.46 9.00 -11.99
N ILE A 177 4.87 9.74 -13.03
CA ILE A 177 4.09 10.89 -13.54
C ILE A 177 2.72 10.44 -14.05
N PHE A 178 2.68 9.37 -14.86
CA PHE A 178 1.44 8.82 -15.39
C PHE A 178 0.47 8.38 -14.27
N LYS A 179 0.95 7.60 -13.30
CA LYS A 179 0.15 7.18 -12.14
C LYS A 179 -0.34 8.37 -11.31
N THR A 180 0.47 9.42 -11.21
CA THR A 180 0.14 10.60 -10.40
C THR A 180 -0.94 11.46 -11.05
N TYR A 181 -0.79 11.75 -12.34
CA TYR A 181 -1.61 12.75 -13.04
C TYR A 181 -2.67 12.14 -13.97
N PHE A 182 -2.43 10.97 -14.57
CA PHE A 182 -3.25 10.45 -15.66
C PHE A 182 -4.03 9.17 -15.34
N ASN A 183 -3.74 8.51 -14.22
CA ASN A 183 -4.54 7.37 -13.78
C ASN A 183 -5.80 7.90 -13.05
N PRO A 184 -7.03 7.54 -13.47
CA PRO A 184 -8.26 8.04 -12.85
C PRO A 184 -8.74 7.18 -11.67
N VAL A 185 -8.10 6.04 -11.42
CA VAL A 185 -8.51 5.07 -10.41
C VAL A 185 -7.89 5.40 -9.05
N GLY A 186 -8.64 5.13 -7.98
CA GLY A 186 -8.24 5.32 -6.60
C GLY A 186 -8.81 6.57 -5.94
N ARG A 187 -8.42 6.81 -4.70
CA ARG A 187 -8.79 8.01 -3.94
C ARG A 187 -7.62 8.95 -3.80
N ILE A 188 -7.91 10.23 -3.65
CA ILE A 188 -6.90 11.25 -3.37
C ILE A 188 -7.37 12.18 -2.26
N SER A 189 -6.57 12.24 -1.19
CA SER A 189 -6.84 13.15 -0.07
C SER A 189 -6.73 14.61 -0.53
N ARG A 190 -7.45 15.51 0.15
CA ARG A 190 -7.42 16.95 -0.16
C ARG A 190 -5.99 17.52 -0.17
N ARG A 191 -5.18 17.11 0.80
CA ARG A 191 -3.77 17.53 0.93
C ARG A 191 -2.94 17.16 -0.29
N SER A 192 -3.18 15.98 -0.88
CA SER A 192 -2.47 15.53 -2.08
C SER A 192 -3.10 16.08 -3.37
N TYR A 193 -4.41 16.33 -3.36
CA TYR A 193 -5.17 16.83 -4.51
C TYR A 193 -4.79 18.26 -4.88
N ILE A 194 -4.78 19.19 -3.92
CA ILE A 194 -4.52 20.62 -4.15
C ILE A 194 -3.22 20.87 -4.93
N PRO A 195 -2.04 20.38 -4.50
CA PRO A 195 -0.80 20.66 -5.22
C PRO A 195 -0.77 20.05 -6.63
N LYS A 196 -1.38 18.86 -6.82
CA LYS A 196 -1.45 18.21 -8.15
C LYS A 196 -2.44 18.91 -9.07
N MET A 197 -3.57 19.33 -8.54
CA MET A 197 -4.56 20.13 -9.26
C MET A 197 -3.94 21.46 -9.70
N LEU A 198 -3.20 22.15 -8.84
CA LEU A 198 -2.47 23.37 -9.21
C LEU A 198 -1.38 23.10 -10.27
N GLY A 199 -0.65 21.99 -10.14
CA GLY A 199 0.39 21.58 -11.09
C GLY A 199 -0.11 21.40 -12.52
N ALA A 200 -1.34 20.91 -12.72
CA ALA A 200 -1.97 20.80 -14.04
C ALA A 200 -2.87 22.00 -14.39
N GLY A 201 -3.46 22.64 -13.38
CA GLY A 201 -4.44 23.72 -13.52
C GLY A 201 -3.84 25.06 -13.85
N ILE A 202 -2.67 25.40 -13.31
CA ILE A 202 -1.95 26.64 -13.65
C ILE A 202 -1.53 26.64 -15.13
N PRO A 203 -0.87 25.59 -15.66
CA PRO A 203 -0.59 25.51 -17.10
C PRO A 203 -1.85 25.58 -17.96
N ALA A 204 -2.93 24.88 -17.57
CA ALA A 204 -4.20 24.94 -18.30
C ALA A 204 -4.79 26.37 -18.34
N ALA A 205 -4.77 27.08 -17.22
CA ALA A 205 -5.28 28.45 -17.13
C ALA A 205 -4.43 29.44 -17.94
N ILE A 206 -3.10 29.26 -17.96
CA ILE A 206 -2.18 30.07 -18.78
C ILE A 206 -2.44 29.82 -20.26
N LEU A 207 -2.54 28.56 -20.69
CA LEU A 207 -2.87 28.24 -22.08
C LEU A 207 -4.21 28.84 -22.46
N PHE A 208 -5.22 28.70 -21.61
CA PHE A 208 -6.54 29.25 -21.83
C PHE A 208 -6.52 30.79 -21.94
N SER A 209 -5.75 31.49 -21.11
CA SER A 209 -5.66 32.95 -21.16
C SER A 209 -5.05 33.45 -22.48
N PHE A 210 -4.09 32.72 -23.06
CA PHE A 210 -3.58 33.05 -24.40
C PHE A 210 -4.66 33.05 -25.48
N THR A 211 -5.63 32.13 -25.40
CA THR A 211 -6.76 32.10 -26.36
C THR A 211 -7.66 33.33 -26.25
N CYS A 212 -7.63 34.05 -25.12
CA CYS A 212 -8.42 35.26 -24.89
C CYS A 212 -7.61 36.53 -25.18
N LEU A 213 -6.34 36.57 -24.76
CA LEU A 213 -5.50 37.77 -24.83
C LEU A 213 -4.80 37.95 -26.19
N ARG A 214 -4.50 36.85 -26.87
CA ARG A 214 -3.77 36.84 -28.15
C ARG A 214 -4.40 35.83 -29.12
N PRO A 215 -5.69 36.01 -29.50
CA PRO A 215 -6.38 35.11 -30.42
C PRO A 215 -5.69 35.01 -31.78
N GLU A 216 -4.97 36.05 -32.20
CA GLU A 216 -4.15 36.13 -33.42
C GLU A 216 -3.11 35.00 -33.53
N LEU A 217 -2.62 34.46 -32.40
CA LEU A 217 -1.66 33.34 -32.38
C LEU A 217 -2.27 32.02 -32.87
N PHE A 218 -3.59 31.95 -32.98
CA PHE A 218 -4.36 30.76 -33.34
C PHE A 218 -5.02 30.89 -34.72
N GLU A 219 -4.59 31.85 -35.53
CA GLU A 219 -5.01 32.00 -36.92
C GLU A 219 -4.10 31.21 -37.88
N GLY A 220 -4.70 30.57 -38.88
CA GLY A 220 -4.02 29.77 -39.92
C GLY A 220 -4.01 28.25 -39.66
N ASP A 221 -4.10 27.47 -40.74
CA ASP A 221 -4.03 26.01 -40.68
C ASP A 221 -2.59 25.54 -40.35
N LEU A 222 -2.45 24.55 -39.45
CA LEU A 222 -1.18 23.91 -39.08
C LEU A 222 -0.13 24.84 -38.42
N ASN A 223 -0.57 25.82 -37.62
CA ASN A 223 0.34 26.62 -36.79
C ASN A 223 0.92 25.80 -35.62
N LEU A 224 2.23 25.88 -35.39
CA LEU A 224 2.93 25.19 -34.29
C LEU A 224 2.36 25.59 -32.91
N TYR A 225 1.86 26.82 -32.75
CA TYR A 225 1.19 27.26 -31.54
C TYR A 225 -0.15 26.53 -31.32
N ILE A 226 -0.94 26.32 -32.38
CA ILE A 226 -2.19 25.55 -32.31
C ILE A 226 -1.89 24.09 -31.95
N PHE A 227 -0.88 23.47 -32.57
CA PHE A 227 -0.50 22.10 -32.26
C PHE A 227 -0.03 21.94 -30.81
N THR A 228 0.85 22.83 -30.34
CA THR A 228 1.35 22.82 -28.96
C THR A 228 0.22 23.04 -27.96
N PHE A 229 -0.69 23.97 -28.27
CA PHE A 229 -1.87 24.23 -27.46
C PHE A 229 -2.78 23.01 -27.36
N LEU A 230 -3.04 22.31 -28.48
CA LEU A 230 -3.85 21.10 -28.49
C LEU A 230 -3.21 19.99 -27.66
N VAL A 231 -1.91 19.72 -27.85
CA VAL A 231 -1.22 18.65 -27.12
C VAL A 231 -1.15 18.95 -25.62
N VAL A 232 -0.62 20.12 -25.24
CA VAL A 232 -0.44 20.46 -23.81
C VAL A 232 -1.79 20.70 -23.14
N GLY A 233 -2.74 21.33 -23.83
CA GLY A 233 -4.10 21.54 -23.34
C GLY A 233 -4.82 20.21 -23.08
N THR A 234 -4.71 19.25 -24.00
CA THR A 234 -5.29 17.91 -23.83
C THR A 234 -4.65 17.16 -22.67
N LEU A 235 -3.31 17.22 -22.53
CA LEU A 235 -2.62 16.60 -21.40
C LEU A 235 -3.05 17.20 -20.05
N CYS A 236 -3.18 18.52 -19.96
CA CYS A 236 -3.66 19.17 -18.75
C CYS A 236 -5.12 18.79 -18.46
N PHE A 237 -5.96 18.73 -19.50
CA PHE A 237 -7.37 18.37 -19.35
C PHE A 237 -7.56 16.93 -18.86
N ILE A 238 -6.91 15.95 -19.49
CA ILE A 238 -6.95 14.54 -19.06
C ILE A 238 -6.40 14.40 -17.63
N SER A 239 -5.36 15.15 -17.30
CA SER A 239 -4.77 15.16 -15.96
C SER A 239 -5.75 15.68 -14.91
N LEU A 240 -6.37 16.84 -15.14
CA LEU A 240 -7.37 17.43 -14.23
C LEU A 240 -8.60 16.54 -14.08
N ILE A 241 -9.04 15.91 -15.17
CA ILE A 241 -10.10 14.90 -15.16
C ILE A 241 -9.76 13.74 -14.23
N SER A 242 -8.57 13.17 -14.39
CA SER A 242 -8.14 12.00 -13.63
C SER A 242 -8.04 12.32 -12.14
N LEU A 243 -7.53 13.51 -11.81
CA LEU A 243 -7.50 14.01 -10.44
C LEU A 243 -8.90 14.26 -9.87
N ALA A 244 -9.80 14.86 -10.66
CA ALA A 244 -11.18 15.14 -10.24
C ALA A 244 -11.98 13.85 -9.99
N MET A 245 -11.83 12.82 -10.82
CA MET A 245 -12.46 11.51 -10.60
C MET A 245 -12.01 10.86 -9.30
N ARG A 246 -10.71 10.89 -9.00
CA ARG A 246 -10.18 10.38 -7.72
C ARG A 246 -10.71 11.17 -6.52
N ARG A 247 -10.89 12.48 -6.69
CA ARG A 247 -11.42 13.35 -5.63
C ARG A 247 -12.91 13.09 -5.39
N LEU A 248 -13.70 12.91 -6.44
CA LEU A 248 -15.10 12.50 -6.33
C LEU A 248 -15.26 11.15 -5.62
N SER A 249 -14.40 10.18 -5.95
CA SER A 249 -14.34 8.87 -5.28
C SER A 249 -13.97 8.99 -3.80
N ASP A 250 -13.11 9.95 -3.44
CA ASP A 250 -12.78 10.25 -2.04
C ASP A 250 -13.96 10.87 -1.27
N ILE A 251 -14.79 11.67 -1.95
CA ILE A 251 -16.01 12.28 -1.38
C ILE A 251 -17.17 11.25 -1.31
N GLY A 252 -16.99 10.04 -1.83
CA GLY A 252 -18.03 9.00 -1.84
C GLY A 252 -19.07 9.15 -2.96
N LEU A 253 -18.83 10.06 -3.92
CA LEU A 253 -19.71 10.24 -5.07
C LEU A 253 -19.45 9.18 -6.15
N SER A 254 -20.54 8.63 -6.69
CA SER A 254 -20.47 7.68 -7.80
C SER A 254 -19.90 8.34 -9.07
N HIS A 255 -19.20 7.54 -9.88
CA HIS A 255 -18.75 7.93 -11.22
C HIS A 255 -19.89 8.39 -12.15
N LEU A 256 -21.14 8.07 -11.82
CA LEU A 256 -22.31 8.54 -12.57
C LEU A 256 -22.46 10.07 -12.57
N TYR A 257 -22.12 10.74 -11.46
CA TYR A 257 -22.15 12.21 -11.39
C TYR A 257 -21.17 12.85 -12.38
N TYR A 258 -20.02 12.21 -12.58
CA TYR A 258 -19.02 12.64 -13.54
C TYR A 258 -19.56 12.55 -14.98
N TRP A 259 -20.20 11.44 -15.35
CA TRP A 259 -20.80 11.27 -16.67
C TRP A 259 -21.92 12.28 -16.94
N VAL A 260 -22.77 12.54 -15.95
CA VAL A 260 -23.82 13.56 -16.07
C VAL A 260 -23.23 14.95 -16.25
N PHE A 261 -22.18 15.29 -15.49
CA PHE A 261 -21.47 16.57 -15.62
C PHE A 261 -20.85 16.74 -17.01
N PHE A 262 -20.20 15.72 -17.55
CA PHE A 262 -19.61 15.76 -18.89
C PHE A 262 -20.65 15.86 -20.00
N LEU A 263 -21.77 15.16 -19.85
CA LEU A 263 -22.89 15.25 -20.80
C LEU A 263 -23.47 16.67 -20.84
N LEU A 264 -23.56 17.33 -19.68
CA LEU A 264 -24.00 18.73 -19.57
C LEU A 264 -23.00 19.69 -20.23
N LEU A 265 -21.70 19.54 -19.96
CA LEU A 265 -20.66 20.33 -20.63
C LEU A 265 -20.67 20.13 -22.15
N PHE A 266 -20.88 18.89 -22.60
CA PHE A 266 -20.99 18.57 -24.03
C PHE A 266 -22.22 19.23 -24.66
N ALA A 267 -23.37 19.19 -24.00
CA ALA A 267 -24.58 19.86 -24.48
C ALA A 267 -24.39 21.38 -24.59
N ILE A 268 -23.75 22.02 -23.60
CA ILE A 268 -23.39 23.44 -23.65
C ILE A 268 -22.46 23.72 -24.83
N ASN A 269 -21.48 22.86 -25.09
CA ASN A 269 -20.55 23.06 -26.20
C ASN A 269 -21.24 22.95 -27.56
N GLN A 270 -22.12 21.96 -27.74
CA GLN A 270 -22.83 21.71 -29.00
C GLN A 270 -23.88 22.80 -29.30
N LEU A 271 -24.65 23.19 -28.29
CA LEU A 271 -25.72 24.18 -28.46
C LEU A 271 -25.20 25.62 -28.34
N GLY A 272 -24.06 25.81 -27.67
CA GLY A 272 -23.51 27.13 -27.36
C GLY A 272 -23.12 27.94 -28.61
N GLY A 273 -22.80 27.30 -29.74
CA GLY A 273 -22.58 28.04 -30.99
C GLY A 273 -23.80 28.86 -31.41
N GLN A 274 -25.01 28.34 -31.17
CA GLN A 274 -26.27 29.02 -31.49
C GLN A 274 -26.70 30.01 -30.40
N PHE A 275 -26.47 29.67 -29.12
CA PHE A 275 -26.94 30.49 -27.99
C PHE A 275 -25.94 31.54 -27.48
N LEU A 276 -24.63 31.35 -27.72
CA LEU A 276 -23.54 32.22 -27.23
C LEU A 276 -22.84 32.98 -28.36
N GLY A 277 -23.42 32.96 -29.57
CA GLY A 277 -22.98 33.71 -30.75
C GLY A 277 -21.73 33.17 -31.44
N SER A 278 -20.94 32.30 -30.81
CA SER A 278 -19.81 31.60 -31.45
C SER A 278 -19.43 30.31 -30.74
N GLN A 279 -18.89 29.35 -31.51
CA GLN A 279 -18.39 28.09 -30.98
C GLN A 279 -17.15 28.28 -30.07
N LEU A 280 -16.36 29.33 -30.33
CA LEU A 280 -15.23 29.71 -29.49
C LEU A 280 -15.70 30.17 -28.10
N MET A 281 -16.76 30.99 -28.03
CA MET A 281 -17.34 31.40 -26.75
C MET A 281 -17.96 30.23 -25.99
N ALA A 282 -18.62 29.29 -26.68
CA ALA A 282 -19.12 28.07 -26.06
C ALA A 282 -18.00 27.24 -25.40
N THR A 283 -16.89 27.04 -26.12
CA THR A 283 -15.71 26.33 -25.61
C THR A 283 -15.11 27.04 -24.40
N ARG A 284 -15.03 28.38 -24.42
CA ARG A 284 -14.54 29.18 -23.29
C ARG A 284 -15.41 29.05 -22.05
N VAL A 285 -16.73 29.10 -22.22
CA VAL A 285 -17.69 28.92 -21.11
C VAL A 285 -17.55 27.53 -20.50
N VAL A 286 -17.46 26.49 -21.33
CA VAL A 286 -17.26 25.10 -20.87
C VAL A 286 -15.95 24.96 -20.09
N ALA A 287 -14.86 25.54 -20.58
CA ALA A 287 -13.56 25.50 -19.90
C ALA A 287 -13.60 26.18 -18.52
N VAL A 288 -14.26 27.34 -18.41
CA VAL A 288 -14.42 28.05 -17.13
C VAL A 288 -15.27 27.24 -16.15
N ILE A 289 -16.40 26.67 -16.60
CA ILE A 289 -17.26 25.82 -15.76
C ILE A 289 -16.49 24.59 -15.28
N PHE A 290 -15.73 23.93 -16.17
CA PHE A 290 -14.91 22.78 -15.83
C PHE A 290 -13.85 23.14 -14.78
N MET A 291 -13.09 24.21 -14.99
CA MET A 291 -12.06 24.66 -14.05
C MET A 291 -12.64 25.03 -12.68
N ALA A 292 -13.78 25.72 -12.65
CA ALA A 292 -14.48 26.03 -11.42
C ALA A 292 -14.92 24.76 -10.68
N ALA A 293 -15.49 23.77 -11.37
CA ALA A 293 -15.89 22.51 -10.77
C ALA A 293 -14.69 21.75 -10.16
N VAL A 294 -13.56 21.68 -10.88
CA VAL A 294 -12.32 21.06 -10.39
C VAL A 294 -11.82 21.77 -9.12
N VAL A 295 -11.83 23.10 -9.09
CA VAL A 295 -11.43 23.88 -7.90
C VAL A 295 -12.39 23.64 -6.74
N LEU A 296 -13.70 23.58 -6.98
CA LEU A 296 -14.71 23.35 -5.94
C LEU A 296 -14.51 22.01 -5.22
N LEU A 297 -14.05 20.97 -5.92
CA LEU A 297 -13.75 19.66 -5.32
C LEU A 297 -12.67 19.71 -4.23
N ALA A 298 -11.83 20.76 -4.21
CA ALA A 298 -10.85 20.95 -3.15
C ALA A 298 -11.48 21.33 -1.80
N PHE A 299 -12.69 21.89 -1.78
CA PHE A 299 -13.32 22.41 -0.56
C PHE A 299 -14.14 21.36 0.20
N PHE A 300 -14.59 20.29 -0.47
CA PHE A 300 -15.36 19.23 0.18
C PHE A 300 -14.44 18.27 0.95
N PRO A 301 -14.76 17.88 2.19
CA PRO A 301 -14.03 16.84 2.92
C PRO A 301 -14.26 15.44 2.31
N GLY A 302 -13.31 14.53 2.50
CA GLY A 302 -13.43 13.14 2.06
C GLY A 302 -14.21 12.27 3.06
N GLU A 303 -14.72 11.12 2.62
CA GLU A 303 -15.37 10.13 3.49
C GLU A 303 -14.36 9.14 4.10
N ASN A 304 -14.47 8.90 5.41
CA ASN A 304 -13.65 7.94 6.16
C ASN A 304 -14.06 6.46 5.98
N LYS A 305 -14.96 6.13 5.06
CA LYS A 305 -15.43 4.75 4.83
C LYS A 305 -14.45 3.97 3.96
N LYS A 306 -14.23 2.67 4.26
CA LYS A 306 -13.47 1.76 3.39
C LYS A 306 -14.09 1.73 1.99
N ASN A 307 -13.25 1.80 0.96
CA ASN A 307 -13.68 1.87 -0.45
C ASN A 307 -13.97 0.48 -1.03
N LYS A 308 -14.81 0.44 -2.08
CA LYS A 308 -15.05 -0.72 -2.95
C LYS A 308 -14.06 -0.83 -4.13
N TYR A 309 -13.34 0.25 -4.46
CA TYR A 309 -12.52 0.36 -5.69
C TYR A 309 -11.06 0.81 -5.47
N GLY A 310 -10.47 0.50 -4.31
CA GLY A 310 -9.03 0.74 -4.07
C GLY A 310 -8.69 1.05 -2.60
N PRO A 311 -7.40 1.12 -2.26
CA PRO A 311 -6.96 1.31 -0.87
C PRO A 311 -7.46 2.64 -0.29
N VAL A 312 -7.78 2.62 1.01
CA VAL A 312 -8.20 3.80 1.76
C VAL A 312 -7.00 4.75 1.87
N PRO A 313 -7.13 6.04 1.52
CA PRO A 313 -6.05 7.00 1.70
C PRO A 313 -5.75 7.16 3.20
N LYS A 314 -4.47 7.06 3.56
CA LYS A 314 -3.99 7.40 4.91
C LYS A 314 -3.97 8.94 5.06
N GLU A 315 -4.38 9.44 6.23
CA GLU A 315 -4.51 10.87 6.56
C GLU A 315 -3.24 11.72 6.37
#